data_AF-W3ALL3-F1
#
_entry.id   AF-W3ALL3-F1
#
_cell.length_a   1.000
_cell.length_b   1.000
_cell.length_c   1.000
_cell.angle_alpha   90.00
_cell.angle_beta   90.00
_cell.angle_gamma   90.00
#
_symmetry.space_group_name_H-M   'P 1'
#
loop_
_entity.id
_entity.type
_entity.pdbx_description
1 polymer ?
#
loop_
_entity_poly.entity_id
_entity_poly.type
_entity_poly.pdbx_seq_one_letter_code
_entity_poly.pdbx_strand_id
1 'polypeptide(L)'
;MIAFTAFKVVAFLMLFIVIFGFLNYFSSPSKYTTSTKNSFNGLDKREFQNGTYLGEIVDGVLSGEGEYLSLDGIKYTGSFDNSLEDGYGKCTYPNVGSFEGEFKNGLRNGKGKFKWSSGEILDGNWIDDIIQDGTYTFKDGSKYVGKFISGDFGDGEYFAKDGTK
;
A
#
# COMPACT_ATOMS: atom_id res chain seq x y z
N MET A 1 43.21 12.96 -14.05
CA MET A 1 42.24 13.08 -12.95
C MET A 1 41.01 13.81 -13.47
N ILE A 2 40.20 13.05 -14.20
CA ILE A 2 38.97 13.45 -14.90
C ILE A 2 38.02 12.28 -14.59
N ALA A 3 36.73 12.57 -14.34
CA ALA A 3 35.64 11.60 -14.12
C ALA A 3 35.21 11.26 -12.67
N PHE A 4 35.13 12.24 -11.76
CA PHE A 4 34.35 12.04 -10.50
C PHE A 4 33.24 13.08 -10.24
N THR A 5 33.06 14.07 -11.13
CA THR A 5 32.11 15.17 -10.87
C THR A 5 30.88 15.16 -11.77
N ALA A 6 30.81 14.27 -12.78
CA ALA A 6 29.70 14.25 -13.74
C ALA A 6 28.52 13.35 -13.33
N PHE A 7 28.68 12.43 -12.37
CA PHE A 7 27.63 11.48 -11.99
C PHE A 7 26.60 12.07 -11.02
N LYS A 8 26.94 13.14 -10.29
CA LYS A 8 26.02 13.79 -9.33
C LYS A 8 24.93 14.64 -9.99
N VAL A 9 25.05 14.99 -11.27
CA VAL A 9 24.13 15.93 -11.94
C VAL A 9 23.03 15.21 -12.74
N VAL A 10 23.22 13.94 -13.11
CA VAL A 10 22.25 13.22 -13.96
C VAL A 10 21.11 12.58 -13.13
N ALA A 11 21.30 12.36 -11.83
CA ALA A 11 20.24 11.86 -10.95
C ALA A 11 19.14 12.90 -10.64
N PHE A 12 19.37 14.18 -10.93
CA PHE A 12 18.48 15.28 -10.56
C PHE A 12 17.42 15.62 -11.62
N LEU A 13 17.41 14.94 -12.77
CA LEU A 13 16.53 15.29 -13.90
C LEU A 13 15.40 14.28 -14.21
N MET A 14 15.14 13.31 -13.33
CA MET A 14 14.02 12.35 -13.50
C MET A 14 13.02 12.34 -12.33
N LEU A 15 12.94 13.41 -11.53
CA LEU A 15 12.02 13.47 -10.38
C LEU A 15 11.00 14.59 -10.52
N PHE A 16 10.16 14.55 -11.56
CA PHE A 16 9.06 15.52 -11.69
C PHE A 16 7.70 14.95 -12.10
N ILE A 17 7.50 13.63 -12.11
CA ILE A 17 6.21 13.05 -12.58
C ILE A 17 5.49 12.14 -11.57
N VAL A 18 6.09 11.68 -10.47
CA VAL A 18 5.40 10.63 -9.67
C VAL A 18 4.59 11.14 -8.47
N ILE A 19 4.81 12.36 -7.96
CA ILE A 19 4.34 12.68 -6.60
C ILE A 19 3.14 13.64 -6.53
N PHE A 20 2.90 14.48 -7.54
CA PHE A 20 1.77 15.43 -7.49
C PHE A 20 0.40 14.86 -7.88
N GLY A 21 0.33 13.63 -8.42
CA GLY A 21 -0.92 13.02 -8.87
C GLY A 21 -1.58 12.04 -7.89
N PHE A 22 -0.90 11.60 -6.83
CA PHE A 22 -1.25 10.33 -6.16
C PHE A 22 -1.73 10.43 -4.70
N LEU A 23 -1.88 11.64 -4.16
CA LEU A 23 -2.47 11.85 -2.81
C LEU A 23 -4.00 11.70 -2.76
N ASN A 24 -4.68 11.65 -3.91
CA ASN A 24 -6.14 11.62 -3.97
C ASN A 24 -6.75 10.29 -4.48
N TYR A 25 -5.95 9.25 -4.76
CA TYR A 25 -6.48 7.99 -5.34
C TYR A 25 -6.40 6.77 -4.43
N PHE A 26 -5.85 6.91 -3.23
CA PHE A 26 -5.64 5.78 -2.29
C PHE A 26 -6.39 5.97 -0.97
N SER A 27 -7.53 6.66 -0.96
CA SER A 27 -8.46 6.49 0.15
C SER A 27 -8.95 5.04 0.13
N SER A 28 -8.53 4.25 1.12
CA SER A 28 -9.08 2.93 1.38
C SER A 28 -10.62 3.00 1.38
N PRO A 29 -11.34 2.03 0.78
CA PRO A 29 -12.79 2.12 0.58
C PRO A 29 -13.57 1.94 1.90
N SER A 30 -13.40 2.81 2.89
CA SER A 30 -13.97 2.63 4.23
C SER A 30 -15.24 3.46 4.44
N LYS A 31 -16.40 2.92 4.01
CA LYS A 31 -17.72 3.03 4.69
C LYS A 31 -18.63 1.86 4.27
N TYR A 32 -18.42 0.69 4.85
CA TYR A 32 -19.36 -0.43 4.72
C TYR A 32 -20.66 -0.10 5.48
N THR A 33 -21.66 0.44 4.79
CA THR A 33 -22.97 0.70 5.41
C THR A 33 -23.89 -0.49 5.17
N THR A 34 -24.28 -1.18 6.24
CA THR A 34 -25.31 -2.22 6.22
C THR A 34 -26.65 -1.65 6.68
N SER A 35 -27.70 -1.96 5.93
CA SER A 35 -29.08 -1.89 6.38
C SER A 35 -29.63 -3.31 6.43
N THR A 36 -29.30 -4.08 7.45
CA THR A 36 -30.15 -5.19 7.95
C THR A 36 -29.61 -5.76 9.25
N LYS A 37 -30.46 -5.72 10.28
CA LYS A 37 -30.22 -6.18 11.65
C LYS A 37 -30.48 -7.69 11.73
N ASN A 38 -29.57 -8.51 11.22
CA ASN A 38 -29.57 -9.95 11.52
C ASN A 38 -28.20 -10.34 12.06
N SER A 39 -28.19 -10.75 13.32
CA SER A 39 -27.01 -11.16 14.10
C SER A 39 -26.54 -12.54 13.65
N PHE A 40 -25.93 -12.61 12.46
CA PHE A 40 -25.25 -13.82 12.01
C PHE A 40 -23.81 -13.80 12.47
N ASN A 41 -23.37 -14.90 13.10
CA ASN A 41 -21.99 -15.14 13.50
C ASN A 41 -21.45 -16.31 12.66
N GLY A 42 -20.38 -16.07 11.89
CA GLY A 42 -19.74 -17.09 11.06
C GLY A 42 -19.26 -16.57 9.70
N LEU A 43 -18.79 -17.48 8.84
CA LEU A 43 -18.41 -17.17 7.46
C LEU A 43 -19.66 -16.86 6.63
N ASP A 44 -19.67 -15.69 6.00
CA ASP A 44 -20.79 -15.24 5.17
C ASP A 44 -20.29 -14.47 3.94
N LYS A 45 -21.13 -14.45 2.90
CA LYS A 45 -20.95 -13.58 1.74
C LYS A 45 -21.90 -12.40 1.87
N ARG A 46 -21.37 -11.18 1.96
CA ARG A 46 -22.15 -9.96 2.07
C ARG A 46 -21.95 -9.04 0.88
N GLU A 47 -23.05 -8.62 0.27
CA GLU A 47 -23.05 -7.65 -0.82
C GLU A 47 -23.34 -6.26 -0.25
N PHE A 48 -22.49 -5.29 -0.60
CA PHE A 48 -22.60 -3.89 -0.25
C PHE A 48 -22.80 -3.07 -1.52
N GLN A 49 -23.19 -1.80 -1.38
CA GLN A 49 -23.28 -0.89 -2.53
C GLN A 49 -21.94 -0.71 -3.26
N ASN A 50 -20.82 -0.85 -2.56
CA ASN A 50 -19.47 -0.57 -3.07
C ASN A 50 -18.64 -1.82 -3.36
N GLY A 51 -19.17 -3.03 -3.12
CA GLY A 51 -18.43 -4.27 -3.34
C GLY A 51 -19.03 -5.49 -2.64
N THR A 52 -18.29 -6.58 -2.65
CA THR A 52 -18.66 -7.85 -2.02
C THR A 52 -17.61 -8.25 -0.99
N TYR A 53 -18.06 -8.67 0.18
CA TYR A 53 -17.23 -9.28 1.22
C TYR A 53 -17.52 -10.78 1.32
N LEU A 54 -16.48 -11.55 1.60
CA LEU A 54 -16.55 -12.95 1.98
C LEU A 54 -15.62 -13.17 3.18
N GLY A 55 -16.17 -13.54 4.33
CA GLY A 55 -15.35 -13.74 5.52
C GLY A 55 -16.18 -13.81 6.80
N GLU A 56 -15.49 -13.68 7.92
CA GLU A 56 -16.09 -13.72 9.24
C GLU A 56 -16.94 -12.48 9.54
N ILE A 57 -18.15 -12.72 10.06
CA ILE A 57 -19.06 -11.67 10.52
C ILE A 57 -19.42 -11.98 11.97
N VAL A 58 -19.35 -10.97 12.84
CA VAL A 58 -19.71 -11.06 14.26
C VAL A 58 -20.68 -9.94 14.57
N ASP A 59 -21.87 -10.28 15.09
CA ASP A 59 -22.95 -9.33 15.41
C ASP A 59 -23.32 -8.41 14.23
N GLY A 60 -23.18 -8.92 13.01
CA GLY A 60 -23.43 -8.17 11.79
C GLY A 60 -22.30 -7.23 11.37
N VAL A 61 -21.13 -7.29 12.00
CA VAL A 61 -19.94 -6.48 11.72
C VAL A 61 -18.87 -7.37 11.07
N LEU A 62 -18.18 -6.88 10.04
CA LEU A 62 -17.06 -7.63 9.44
C LEU A 62 -15.90 -7.67 10.44
N SER A 63 -15.38 -8.87 10.68
CA SER A 63 -14.38 -9.13 11.72
C SER A 63 -13.50 -10.30 11.27
N GLY A 64 -12.33 -10.49 11.89
CA GLY A 64 -11.49 -11.66 11.61
C GLY A 64 -10.97 -11.68 10.16
N GLU A 65 -10.71 -12.86 9.62
CA GLU A 65 -10.20 -12.98 8.25
C GLU A 65 -11.31 -12.83 7.21
N GLY A 66 -10.99 -12.11 6.13
CA GLY A 66 -11.91 -11.97 5.01
C GLY A 66 -11.27 -11.48 3.72
N GLU A 67 -12.09 -11.48 2.69
CA GLU A 67 -11.81 -10.92 1.39
C GLU A 67 -12.86 -9.88 1.04
N TYR A 68 -12.41 -8.72 0.60
CA TYR A 68 -13.27 -7.69 0.04
C TYR A 68 -12.90 -7.40 -1.41
N LEU A 69 -13.89 -7.37 -2.29
CA LEU A 69 -13.77 -7.00 -3.69
C LEU A 69 -14.66 -5.79 -3.97
N SER A 70 -14.04 -4.64 -4.23
CA SER A 70 -14.75 -3.43 -4.65
C SER A 70 -15.27 -3.53 -6.08
N LEU A 71 -16.23 -2.68 -6.44
CA LEU A 71 -16.72 -2.55 -7.83
C LEU A 71 -15.63 -2.16 -8.83
N ASP A 72 -14.62 -1.42 -8.38
CA ASP A 72 -13.48 -1.00 -9.20
C ASP A 72 -12.40 -2.09 -9.34
N GLY A 73 -12.66 -3.29 -8.79
CA GLY A 73 -11.76 -4.45 -8.88
C GLY A 73 -10.60 -4.43 -7.87
N ILE A 74 -10.52 -3.42 -7.00
CA ILE A 74 -9.60 -3.45 -5.85
C ILE A 74 -10.00 -4.60 -4.94
N LYS A 75 -9.04 -5.47 -4.63
CA LYS A 75 -9.22 -6.65 -3.78
C LYS A 75 -8.36 -6.55 -2.54
N TYR A 76 -8.98 -6.60 -1.37
CA TYR A 76 -8.31 -6.79 -0.09
C TYR A 76 -8.49 -8.23 0.41
N THR A 77 -7.44 -8.82 0.96
CA THR A 77 -7.50 -10.10 1.68
C THR A 77 -6.68 -9.95 2.96
N GLY A 78 -7.29 -10.23 4.11
CA GLY A 78 -6.62 -10.15 5.40
C GLY A 78 -7.60 -9.93 6.55
N SER A 79 -7.05 -9.46 7.66
CA SER A 79 -7.78 -9.25 8.90
C SER A 79 -8.65 -7.98 8.86
N PHE A 80 -9.81 -8.06 9.51
CA PHE A 80 -10.77 -6.98 9.73
C PHE A 80 -11.08 -6.84 11.22
N ASP A 81 -11.21 -5.61 11.69
CA ASP A 81 -11.82 -5.27 12.99
C ASP A 81 -12.82 -4.14 12.80
N ASN A 82 -14.01 -4.29 13.39
CA ASN A 82 -15.07 -3.29 13.29
C ASN A 82 -15.37 -2.82 11.86
N SER A 83 -15.34 -3.74 10.90
CA SER A 83 -15.49 -3.49 9.46
C SER A 83 -14.41 -2.62 8.82
N LEU A 84 -13.23 -2.51 9.43
CA LEU A 84 -12.06 -1.85 8.86
C LEU A 84 -10.94 -2.88 8.71
N GLU A 85 -10.09 -2.70 7.70
CA GLU A 85 -8.86 -3.46 7.59
C GLU A 85 -7.98 -3.17 8.82
N ASP A 86 -7.64 -4.19 9.60
CA ASP A 86 -6.86 -4.05 10.83
C ASP A 86 -6.08 -5.34 11.07
N GLY A 87 -4.76 -5.24 11.17
CA GLY A 87 -3.84 -6.39 11.17
C GLY A 87 -3.10 -6.54 9.84
N TYR A 88 -2.67 -7.77 9.51
CA TYR A 88 -1.92 -8.01 8.28
C TYR A 88 -2.87 -8.29 7.11
N GLY A 89 -2.57 -7.73 5.94
CA GLY A 89 -3.39 -7.94 4.75
C GLY A 89 -2.67 -7.61 3.45
N LYS A 90 -3.35 -7.92 2.35
CA LYS A 90 -2.90 -7.65 0.99
C LYS A 90 -3.99 -6.91 0.22
N CYS A 91 -3.67 -5.73 -0.27
CA CYS A 91 -4.51 -4.97 -1.19
C CYS A 91 -3.95 -5.04 -2.61
N THR A 92 -4.75 -5.49 -3.57
CA THR A 92 -4.40 -5.59 -4.99
C THR A 92 -5.19 -4.55 -5.76
N TYR A 93 -4.48 -3.72 -6.52
CA TYR A 93 -5.01 -2.62 -7.30
C TYR A 93 -4.88 -2.97 -8.79
N PRO A 94 -6.00 -3.10 -9.54
CA PRO A 94 -5.96 -3.45 -10.96
C PRO A 94 -5.04 -2.54 -11.75
N ASN A 95 -4.15 -3.13 -12.56
CA ASN A 95 -3.15 -2.44 -13.40
C ASN A 95 -2.10 -1.58 -12.66
N VAL A 96 -2.23 -1.36 -11.35
CA VAL A 96 -1.32 -0.52 -10.57
C VAL A 96 -0.29 -1.36 -9.83
N GLY A 97 -0.72 -2.39 -9.08
CA GLY A 97 0.18 -3.17 -8.24
C GLY A 97 -0.50 -3.77 -7.02
N SER A 98 0.28 -4.05 -5.98
CA SER A 98 -0.25 -4.56 -4.71
C SER A 98 0.53 -4.02 -3.52
N PHE A 99 -0.18 -3.72 -2.44
CA PHE A 99 0.39 -3.55 -1.11
C PHE A 99 0.19 -4.82 -0.30
N GLU A 100 1.20 -5.21 0.47
CA GLU A 100 1.12 -6.30 1.46
C GLU A 100 1.83 -5.85 2.74
N GLY A 101 1.13 -5.88 3.87
CA GLY A 101 1.66 -5.35 5.13
C GLY A 101 0.61 -5.14 6.21
N GLU A 102 0.98 -4.36 7.21
CA GLU A 102 0.16 -4.02 8.36
C GLU A 102 -0.82 -2.87 8.05
N PHE A 103 -2.03 -3.02 8.56
CA PHE A 103 -3.14 -2.08 8.49
C PHE A 103 -3.65 -1.77 9.89
N LYS A 104 -4.17 -0.56 10.06
CA LYS A 104 -4.87 -0.12 11.27
C LYS A 104 -5.97 0.84 10.90
N ASN A 105 -7.20 0.57 11.35
CA ASN A 105 -8.38 1.39 11.02
C ASN A 105 -8.53 1.69 9.51
N GLY A 106 -8.21 0.72 8.65
CA GLY A 106 -8.30 0.85 7.20
C GLY A 106 -7.13 1.56 6.51
N LEU A 107 -6.10 1.97 7.24
CA LEU A 107 -4.91 2.65 6.69
C LEU A 107 -3.68 1.75 6.81
N ARG A 108 -2.74 1.85 5.88
CA ARG A 108 -1.43 1.19 6.00
C ARG A 108 -0.70 1.78 7.20
N ASN A 109 -0.34 0.95 8.17
CA ASN A 109 0.25 1.38 9.44
C ASN A 109 1.12 0.26 10.00
N GLY A 110 2.43 0.48 10.06
CA GLY A 110 3.43 -0.56 10.38
C GLY A 110 4.30 -0.93 9.19
N LYS A 111 4.81 -2.17 9.15
CA LYS A 111 5.64 -2.67 8.05
C LYS A 111 4.80 -3.02 6.84
N GLY A 112 5.28 -2.69 5.65
CA GLY A 112 4.59 -3.09 4.42
C GLY A 112 5.38 -2.84 3.15
N LYS A 113 4.99 -3.59 2.12
CA LYS A 113 5.61 -3.61 0.81
C LYS A 113 4.61 -3.29 -0.28
N PHE A 114 4.86 -2.23 -1.02
CA PHE A 114 4.18 -1.95 -2.29
C PHE A 114 5.01 -2.51 -3.44
N LYS A 115 4.38 -3.30 -4.32
CA LYS A 115 4.97 -3.77 -5.58
C LYS A 115 4.15 -3.18 -6.73
N TRP A 116 4.79 -2.37 -7.57
CA TRP A 116 4.14 -1.84 -8.77
C TRP A 116 4.10 -2.89 -9.89
N SER A 117 3.07 -2.82 -10.72
CA SER A 117 2.94 -3.66 -11.92
C SER A 117 4.10 -3.47 -12.90
N SER A 118 4.74 -2.29 -12.88
CA SER A 118 5.92 -1.94 -13.66
C SER A 118 7.22 -2.58 -13.17
N GLY A 119 7.24 -3.14 -11.96
CA GLY A 119 8.34 -3.93 -11.39
C GLY A 119 9.10 -3.26 -10.23
N GLU A 120 8.86 -1.98 -9.97
CA GLU A 120 9.41 -1.29 -8.81
C GLU A 120 8.83 -1.84 -7.50
N ILE A 121 9.57 -1.65 -6.40
CA ILE A 121 9.18 -2.13 -5.07
C ILE A 121 9.51 -1.06 -4.03
N LEU A 122 8.57 -0.78 -3.12
CA LEU A 122 8.78 0.08 -1.95
C LEU A 122 8.48 -0.74 -0.71
N ASP A 123 9.52 -1.03 0.08
CA ASP A 123 9.45 -1.82 1.30
C ASP A 123 9.83 -0.95 2.49
N GLY A 124 8.94 -0.75 3.46
CA GLY A 124 9.23 0.18 4.55
C GLY A 124 8.18 0.27 5.65
N ASN A 125 8.33 1.32 6.46
CA ASN A 125 7.48 1.70 7.57
C ASN A 125 6.43 2.73 7.14
N TRP A 126 5.17 2.48 7.48
CA TRP A 126 4.02 3.29 7.12
C TRP A 126 3.34 3.82 8.39
N ILE A 127 2.86 5.06 8.34
CA ILE A 127 2.02 5.65 9.37
C ILE A 127 0.89 6.36 8.66
N ASP A 128 -0.34 5.89 8.87
CA ASP A 128 -1.56 6.46 8.30
C ASP A 128 -1.45 6.71 6.80
N ASP A 129 -1.08 5.65 6.05
CA ASP A 129 -0.81 5.64 4.60
C ASP A 129 0.45 6.40 4.13
N ILE A 130 1.20 7.03 5.04
CA ILE A 130 2.41 7.78 4.72
C ILE A 130 3.64 6.92 5.01
N ILE A 131 4.41 6.63 3.97
CA ILE A 131 5.73 6.00 4.08
C ILE A 131 6.69 6.92 4.85
N GLN A 132 7.38 6.37 5.85
CA GLN A 132 8.32 7.09 6.72
C GLN A 132 9.77 6.82 6.32
N ASP A 133 10.13 5.54 6.20
CA ASP A 133 11.45 5.08 5.77
C ASP A 133 11.34 3.70 5.14
N GLY A 134 12.31 3.37 4.31
CA GLY A 134 12.31 2.10 3.61
C GLY A 134 13.34 2.01 2.51
N THR A 135 13.14 1.01 1.66
CA THR A 135 13.91 0.77 0.45
C THR A 135 13.00 0.90 -0.75
N TYR A 136 13.35 1.80 -1.67
CA TYR A 136 12.77 1.85 -3.01
C TYR A 136 13.70 1.12 -3.97
N THR A 137 13.24 0.01 -4.56
CA THR A 137 13.96 -0.72 -5.61
C THR A 137 13.40 -0.30 -6.97
N PHE A 138 14.26 0.27 -7.81
CA PHE A 138 13.92 0.67 -9.16
C PHE A 138 13.85 -0.55 -10.09
N LYS A 139 13.21 -0.38 -11.24
CA LYS A 139 13.04 -1.43 -12.24
C LYS A 139 14.36 -2.01 -12.77
N ASP A 140 15.42 -1.21 -12.80
CA ASP A 140 16.75 -1.66 -13.24
C ASP A 140 17.49 -2.50 -12.18
N GLY A 141 16.99 -2.52 -10.94
CA GLY A 141 17.54 -3.22 -9.79
C GLY A 141 18.42 -2.34 -8.88
N SER A 142 18.65 -1.08 -9.24
CA SER A 142 19.20 -0.10 -8.29
C SER A 142 18.21 0.15 -7.15
N LYS A 143 18.68 0.76 -6.06
CA LYS A 143 17.82 1.04 -4.90
C LYS A 143 18.21 2.31 -4.16
N TYR A 144 17.22 2.96 -3.59
CA TYR A 144 17.37 4.00 -2.57
C TYR A 144 16.99 3.42 -1.21
N VAL A 145 17.76 3.72 -0.16
CA VAL A 145 17.49 3.32 1.22
C VAL A 145 17.54 4.57 2.10
N GLY A 146 16.42 4.92 2.72
CA GLY A 146 16.38 6.12 3.55
C GLY A 146 14.98 6.55 3.97
N LYS A 147 14.89 7.81 4.39
CA LYS A 147 13.66 8.49 4.78
C LYS A 147 12.87 8.91 3.55
N PHE A 148 11.56 8.97 3.72
CA PHE A 148 10.64 9.56 2.76
C PHE A 148 9.96 10.77 3.40
N ILE A 149 9.95 11.92 2.71
CA ILE A 149 9.37 13.16 3.21
C ILE A 149 8.32 13.61 2.19
N SER A 150 7.05 13.59 2.59
CA SER A 150 5.92 13.92 1.69
C SER A 150 5.89 13.07 0.40
N GLY A 151 6.39 11.84 0.46
CA GLY A 151 6.47 10.92 -0.67
C GLY A 151 7.76 11.01 -1.50
N ASP A 152 8.60 12.03 -1.27
CA ASP A 152 9.90 12.19 -1.91
C ASP A 152 11.03 11.49 -1.13
N PHE A 153 12.14 11.20 -1.81
CA PHE A 153 13.37 10.75 -1.15
C PHE A 153 13.96 11.87 -0.28
N GLY A 154 14.09 11.60 1.02
CA GLY A 154 14.76 12.47 1.98
C GLY A 154 16.20 12.04 2.24
N ASP A 155 16.57 11.97 3.52
CA ASP A 155 17.89 11.50 3.94
C ASP A 155 18.06 10.00 3.67
N GLY A 156 19.04 9.65 2.84
CA GLY A 156 19.29 8.26 2.49
C GLY A 156 20.52 8.05 1.60
N GLU A 157 20.68 6.80 1.18
CA GLU A 157 21.76 6.35 0.31
C GLU A 157 21.20 5.69 -0.94
N TYR A 158 21.84 5.94 -2.08
CA TYR A 158 21.57 5.23 -3.32
C TYR A 158 22.58 4.10 -3.49
N PHE A 159 22.13 3.01 -4.09
CA PHE A 159 22.95 1.87 -4.46
C PHE A 159 22.64 1.50 -5.90
N ALA A 160 23.67 1.38 -6.73
CA ALA A 160 23.56 0.77 -8.04
C ALA A 160 23.16 -0.72 -7.92
N LYS A 161 22.78 -1.32 -9.05
CA LYS A 161 22.35 -2.72 -9.11
C LYS A 161 23.38 -3.71 -8.54
N ASP A 162 24.67 -3.41 -8.68
CA ASP A 162 25.78 -4.21 -8.15
C ASP A 162 26.06 -3.97 -6.66
N GLY A 163 25.30 -3.06 -6.02
CA GLY A 163 25.44 -2.70 -4.61
C GLY A 163 26.46 -1.59 -4.34
N THR A 164 27.07 -0.99 -5.36
CA THR A 164 27.96 0.17 -5.17
C THR A 164 27.16 1.42 -4.81
N LYS A 165 27.70 2.24 -3.89
CA LYS A 165 27.10 3.52 -3.48
C LYS A 165 27.45 4.64 -4.45
#